data_AF-A0A3N5PMS6-F1
#
_entry.id   AF-A0A3N5PMS6-F1
#
_cell.length_a   1.000
_cell.length_b   1.000
_cell.length_c   1.000
_cell.angle_alpha   90.00
_cell.angle_beta   90.00
_cell.angle_gamma   90.00
#
_symmetry.space_group_name_H-M   'P 1'
#
loop_
_entity.id
_entity.type
_entity.pdbx_description
1 polymer ?
#
loop_
_entity_poly.entity_id
_entity_poly.type
_entity_poly.pdbx_seq_one_letter_code
_entity_poly.pdbx_strand_id
1 'polypeptide(L)'
;MRELFNRVCFGVLVAAAGFASFAATEPLPPLQIEPKHVPISTNVAKLIEELHYSLPRVDNSLSSAILDRYLDTLDGNRMYFTASDIASFNRLRYELDDRTRTGDLQPVFDIFNLFRKRAGERIDTAIALLATEPDYTLDETFQWDRSELPWPATEEEIAEVWRKNVKSDGLRLMLTGKTWAETAEILQERYERSYRRITQLTTDDVFEIYMNAVAHNMDPHSSYLSPRQSEEYRIQMSLSYDGIGASLQLEDDYVKVINIIPGGPA
;
A
#
# COMPACT_ATOMS: atom_id res chain seq x y z
N MET A 1 -28.49 -58.70 -37.13
CA MET A 1 -27.69 -59.64 -36.31
C MET A 1 -26.27 -59.06 -36.26
N ARG A 2 -25.86 -58.48 -35.12
CA ARG A 2 -24.49 -58.13 -34.69
C ARG A 2 -23.72 -57.05 -35.50
N GLU A 3 -23.47 -55.86 -34.93
CA GLU A 3 -22.20 -55.42 -34.23
C GLU A 3 -21.14 -54.95 -35.27
N LEU A 4 -20.37 -53.85 -35.20
CA LEU A 4 -19.88 -52.91 -34.17
C LEU A 4 -19.21 -51.69 -34.87
N PHE A 5 -19.14 -50.56 -34.15
CA PHE A 5 -18.05 -49.53 -34.09
C PHE A 5 -17.53 -48.90 -35.41
N ASN A 6 -17.41 -47.58 -35.57
CA ASN A 6 -16.77 -46.64 -34.65
C ASN A 6 -17.18 -45.20 -35.05
N ARG A 7 -17.75 -44.42 -34.13
CA ARG A 7 -18.10 -43.00 -34.34
C ARG A 7 -17.05 -42.11 -33.69
N VAL A 8 -16.39 -41.32 -34.51
CA VAL A 8 -15.44 -40.26 -34.14
C VAL A 8 -16.16 -39.21 -33.29
N CYS A 9 -15.83 -39.13 -32.00
CA CYS A 9 -16.19 -38.01 -31.14
C CYS A 9 -15.04 -36.99 -31.16
N PHE A 10 -15.25 -35.88 -31.86
CA PHE A 10 -14.39 -34.71 -31.83
C PHE A 10 -14.67 -33.98 -30.50
N GLY A 11 -13.90 -34.28 -29.46
CA GLY A 11 -13.97 -33.60 -28.18
C GLY A 11 -13.30 -32.23 -28.29
N VAL A 12 -14.11 -31.17 -28.30
CA VAL A 12 -13.64 -29.80 -28.12
C VAL A 12 -13.16 -29.66 -26.68
N LEU A 13 -11.84 -29.64 -26.51
CA LEU A 13 -11.19 -29.39 -25.24
C LEU A 13 -11.21 -27.86 -25.00
N VAL A 14 -12.23 -27.37 -24.30
CA VAL A 14 -12.26 -26.00 -23.78
C VAL A 14 -11.24 -25.94 -22.65
N ALA A 15 -10.07 -25.36 -22.93
CA ALA A 15 -9.10 -25.00 -21.91
C ALA A 15 -9.69 -23.86 -21.08
N ALA A 16 -10.33 -24.20 -19.95
CA ALA A 16 -10.65 -23.24 -18.92
C ALA A 16 -9.32 -22.78 -18.31
N ALA A 17 -8.87 -21.58 -18.67
CA ALA A 17 -7.86 -20.86 -17.90
C ALA A 17 -8.44 -20.62 -16.51
N GLY A 18 -8.07 -21.48 -15.56
CA GLY A 18 -8.46 -21.34 -14.18
C GLY A 18 -7.76 -20.12 -13.60
N PHE A 19 -8.53 -19.08 -13.29
CA PHE A 19 -8.09 -18.04 -12.37
C PHE A 19 -7.79 -18.72 -11.04
N ALA A 20 -6.50 -18.90 -10.73
CA ALA A 20 -6.07 -19.37 -9.43
C ALA A 20 -6.50 -18.31 -8.41
N SER A 21 -7.43 -18.69 -7.53
CA SER A 21 -7.79 -17.88 -6.38
C SER A 21 -6.53 -17.68 -5.54
N PHE A 22 -6.05 -16.43 -5.46
CA PHE A 22 -5.03 -16.03 -4.53
C PHE A 22 -5.65 -16.05 -3.13
N ALA A 23 -5.74 -17.24 -2.54
CA ALA A 23 -6.26 -17.39 -1.19
C ALA A 23 -5.17 -16.93 -0.21
N ALA A 24 -5.20 -15.67 0.20
CA ALA A 24 -4.44 -15.16 1.34
C ALA A 24 -4.91 -15.87 2.63
N THR A 25 -4.48 -17.12 2.84
CA THR A 25 -5.01 -17.99 3.91
C THR A 25 -4.09 -18.06 5.15
N GLU A 26 -2.90 -17.46 5.09
CA GLU A 26 -2.05 -17.30 6.28
C GLU A 26 -2.19 -15.87 6.81
N PRO A 27 -2.74 -15.66 8.03
CA PRO A 27 -2.79 -14.34 8.62
C PRO A 27 -1.36 -13.83 8.78
N LEU A 28 -1.06 -12.72 8.11
CA LEU A 28 0.25 -12.08 8.19
C LEU A 28 0.61 -11.83 9.67
N PRO A 29 1.85 -12.09 10.08
CA PRO A 29 2.26 -11.77 11.44
C PRO A 29 2.03 -10.26 11.68
N PRO A 30 1.39 -9.89 12.80
CA PRO A 30 1.15 -8.50 13.11
C PRO A 30 2.50 -7.82 13.31
N LEU A 31 2.68 -6.65 12.70
CA LEU A 31 3.82 -5.80 12.98
C LEU A 31 3.64 -5.21 14.38
N GLN A 32 4.71 -5.23 15.18
CA GLN A 32 4.69 -4.74 16.55
C GLN A 32 5.82 -3.75 16.74
N ILE A 33 5.63 -2.81 17.66
CA ILE A 33 6.67 -1.87 18.00
C ILE A 33 7.91 -2.59 18.53
N GLU A 34 9.07 -2.33 17.92
CA GLU A 34 10.35 -2.80 18.45
C GLU A 34 10.82 -1.93 19.63
N PRO A 35 11.54 -2.49 20.61
CA PRO A 35 12.07 -1.74 21.76
C PRO A 35 12.94 -0.53 21.37
N LYS A 36 13.57 -0.57 20.19
CA LYS A 36 14.38 0.53 19.65
C LYS A 36 13.55 1.76 19.28
N HIS A 37 12.28 1.60 18.92
CA HIS A 37 11.42 2.70 18.46
C HIS A 37 10.99 3.65 19.58
N VAL A 38 10.84 3.14 20.80
CA VAL A 38 10.44 3.93 21.97
C VAL A 38 11.42 5.09 22.23
N PRO A 39 12.74 4.86 22.43
CA PRO A 39 13.68 5.96 22.66
C PRO A 39 13.85 6.85 21.43
N ILE A 40 13.70 6.31 20.21
CA ILE A 40 13.77 7.11 18.98
C ILE A 40 12.60 8.10 18.93
N SER A 41 11.37 7.64 19.15
CA SER A 41 10.17 8.49 19.19
C SER A 41 10.31 9.60 20.23
N THR A 42 10.71 9.26 21.45
CA THR A 42 10.90 10.26 22.52
C THR A 42 11.97 11.29 22.15
N ASN A 43 13.07 10.87 21.51
CA ASN A 43 14.12 11.79 21.08
C ASN A 43 13.66 12.69 19.92
N VAL A 44 12.95 12.14 18.94
CA VAL A 44 12.37 12.92 17.84
C VAL A 44 11.40 13.98 18.38
N ALA A 45 10.52 13.60 19.31
CA ALA A 45 9.61 14.55 19.96
C ALA A 45 10.36 15.69 20.66
N LYS A 46 11.42 15.38 21.42
CA LYS A 46 12.26 16.40 22.08
C LYS A 46 12.97 17.31 21.09
N LEU A 47 13.54 16.76 20.02
CA LEU A 47 14.21 17.56 18.98
C LEU A 47 13.23 18.54 18.33
N ILE A 48 11.99 18.09 18.08
CA ILE A 48 10.95 18.95 17.51
C ILE A 48 10.54 20.04 18.52
N GLU A 49 10.27 19.69 19.77
CA GLU A 49 9.83 20.64 20.79
C GLU A 49 10.92 21.68 21.15
N GLU A 50 12.19 21.29 21.19
CA GLU A 50 13.28 22.14 21.67
C GLU A 50 14.06 22.87 20.55
N LEU A 51 14.18 22.27 19.36
CA LEU A 51 15.07 22.78 18.30
C LEU A 51 14.32 23.24 17.04
N HIS A 52 13.05 22.88 16.87
CA HIS A 52 12.31 23.29 15.68
C HIS A 52 12.10 24.81 15.68
N TYR A 53 12.29 25.46 14.53
CA TYR A 53 12.26 26.92 14.41
C TYR A 53 10.94 27.54 14.88
N SER A 54 9.81 26.91 14.57
CA SER A 54 8.48 27.38 14.98
C SER A 54 8.14 27.12 16.45
N LEU A 55 8.97 26.36 17.18
CA LEU A 55 8.75 25.90 18.56
C LEU A 55 7.29 25.48 18.80
N PRO A 56 6.75 24.56 17.98
CA PRO A 56 5.35 24.19 18.06
C PRO A 56 5.08 23.49 19.39
N ARG A 57 3.97 23.84 20.03
CA ARG A 57 3.48 23.06 21.17
C ARG A 57 2.85 21.79 20.63
N VAL A 58 3.37 20.66 21.08
CA VAL A 58 2.79 19.34 20.82
C VAL A 58 1.53 19.23 21.69
N ASP A 59 0.39 19.55 21.07
CA ASP A 59 -0.92 19.65 21.72
C ASP A 59 -1.99 18.77 21.03
N ASN A 60 -3.18 18.76 21.61
CA ASN A 60 -4.33 18.01 21.09
C ASN A 60 -4.72 18.40 19.64
N SER A 61 -4.48 19.65 19.22
CA SER A 61 -4.75 20.09 17.86
C SER A 61 -3.79 19.41 16.89
N LEU A 62 -2.50 19.38 17.24
CA LEU A 62 -1.48 18.68 16.49
C LEU A 62 -1.74 17.17 16.46
N SER A 63 -2.11 16.54 17.59
CA SER A 63 -2.46 15.11 17.62
C SER A 63 -3.52 14.76 16.57
N SER A 64 -4.53 15.62 16.41
CA SER A 64 -5.59 15.40 15.42
C SER A 64 -5.08 15.48 13.98
N ALA A 65 -4.21 16.45 13.70
CA ALA A 65 -3.57 16.61 12.39
C ALA A 65 -2.58 15.47 12.07
N ILE A 66 -1.90 14.93 13.09
CA ILE A 66 -1.03 13.74 12.96
C ILE A 66 -1.86 12.54 12.53
N LEU A 67 -2.99 12.29 13.19
CA LEU A 67 -3.88 11.19 12.82
C LEU A 67 -4.40 11.35 11.39
N ASP A 68 -4.88 12.53 11.02
CA ASP A 68 -5.43 12.78 9.68
C ASP A 68 -4.37 12.55 8.60
N ARG A 69 -3.16 13.14 8.76
CA ARG A 69 -2.06 12.94 7.83
C ARG A 69 -1.60 11.48 7.75
N TYR A 70 -1.58 10.78 8.88
CA TYR A 70 -1.23 9.37 8.91
C TYR A 70 -2.24 8.53 8.11
N LEU A 71 -3.55 8.77 8.31
CA LEU A 71 -4.61 8.11 7.56
C LEU A 71 -4.55 8.45 6.06
N ASP A 72 -4.27 9.70 5.70
CA ASP A 72 -4.10 10.11 4.30
C ASP A 72 -2.88 9.45 3.65
N THR A 73 -1.82 9.19 4.43
CA THR A 73 -0.63 8.48 3.92
C THR A 73 -0.92 7.00 3.66
N LEU A 74 -1.77 6.38 4.49
CA LEU A 74 -2.17 4.98 4.31
C LEU A 74 -3.23 4.80 3.21
N ASP A 75 -4.24 5.66 3.20
CA ASP A 75 -5.41 5.54 2.33
C ASP A 75 -5.93 6.90 1.85
N GLY A 76 -5.06 7.69 1.19
CA GLY A 76 -5.41 9.01 0.67
C GLY A 76 -6.52 9.03 -0.39
N ASN A 77 -6.81 7.90 -1.03
CA ASN A 77 -7.94 7.75 -1.97
C ASN A 77 -9.19 7.13 -1.32
N ARG A 78 -9.16 6.85 -0.01
CA ARG A 78 -10.29 6.33 0.77
C ARG A 78 -10.92 5.08 0.13
N MET A 79 -10.08 4.14 -0.28
CA MET A 79 -10.46 2.90 -0.98
C MET A 79 -10.38 1.65 -0.10
N TYR A 80 -9.70 1.70 1.04
CA TYR A 80 -9.43 0.54 1.89
C TYR A 80 -10.24 0.56 3.18
N PHE A 81 -10.27 1.69 3.89
CA PHE A 81 -10.96 1.81 5.18
C PHE A 81 -12.47 2.09 5.05
N THR A 82 -13.22 1.58 6.01
CA THR A 82 -14.64 1.94 6.22
C THR A 82 -14.77 3.12 7.18
N ALA A 83 -15.90 3.81 7.14
CA ALA A 83 -16.24 4.85 8.11
C ALA A 83 -16.24 4.31 9.56
N SER A 84 -16.60 3.04 9.78
CA SER A 84 -16.51 2.40 11.09
C SER A 84 -15.07 2.21 11.57
N ASP A 85 -14.14 1.87 10.66
CA ASP A 85 -12.73 1.73 11.00
C ASP A 85 -12.17 3.10 11.44
N ILE A 86 -12.46 4.16 10.68
CA ILE A 86 -12.05 5.55 11.00
C ILE A 86 -12.66 6.03 12.31
N ALA A 87 -13.94 5.73 12.56
CA ALA A 87 -14.59 6.05 13.83
C ALA A 87 -13.88 5.38 15.02
N SER A 88 -13.38 4.15 14.83
CA SER A 88 -12.61 3.45 15.86
C SER A 88 -11.27 4.13 16.15
N PHE A 89 -10.67 4.82 15.17
CA PHE A 89 -9.39 5.51 15.32
C PHE A 89 -9.52 6.87 15.99
N ASN A 90 -10.71 7.49 15.96
CA ASN A 90 -10.97 8.76 16.61
C ASN A 90 -10.71 8.74 18.13
N ARG A 91 -10.67 7.56 18.77
CA ARG A 91 -10.24 7.44 20.18
C ARG A 91 -8.81 7.92 20.42
N LEU A 92 -7.94 7.83 19.40
CA LEU A 92 -6.54 8.23 19.47
C LEU A 92 -6.34 9.70 19.07
N ARG A 93 -7.38 10.38 18.59
CA ARG A 93 -7.28 11.72 17.97
C ARG A 93 -6.64 12.77 18.88
N TYR A 94 -6.73 12.62 20.19
CA TYR A 94 -6.15 13.54 21.19
C TYR A 94 -5.13 12.88 22.11
N GLU A 95 -4.60 11.71 21.73
CA GLU A 95 -3.60 10.99 22.52
C GLU A 95 -2.28 10.75 21.77
N LEU A 96 -2.23 10.97 20.44
CA LEU A 96 -1.05 10.64 19.64
C LEU A 96 0.15 11.52 19.97
N ASP A 97 -0.09 12.76 20.36
CA ASP A 97 0.93 13.70 20.82
C ASP A 97 1.63 13.18 22.08
N ASP A 98 0.86 12.84 23.12
CA ASP A 98 1.38 12.28 24.36
C ASP A 98 2.04 10.91 24.15
N ARG A 99 1.44 10.07 23.30
CA ARG A 99 1.98 8.75 22.93
C ARG A 99 3.30 8.86 22.17
N THR A 100 3.48 9.89 21.34
CA THR A 100 4.76 10.16 20.66
C THR A 100 5.85 10.53 21.65
N ARG A 101 5.49 11.29 22.70
CA ARG A 101 6.42 11.68 23.76
C ARG A 101 6.83 10.49 24.64
N THR A 102 5.89 9.62 24.99
CA THR A 102 6.15 8.42 25.81
C THR A 102 6.71 7.24 25.02
N GLY A 103 6.54 7.25 23.70
CA GLY A 103 6.92 6.16 22.79
C GLY A 103 5.91 5.00 22.76
N ASP A 104 4.71 5.15 23.34
CA ASP A 104 3.64 4.15 23.28
C ASP A 104 2.89 4.21 21.94
N LEU A 105 3.58 3.76 20.89
CA LEU A 105 3.08 3.81 19.50
C LEU A 105 2.42 2.52 19.03
N GLN A 106 2.18 1.54 19.92
CA GLN A 106 1.50 0.29 19.53
C GLN A 106 0.16 0.54 18.79
N PRO A 107 -0.68 1.51 19.18
CA PRO A 107 -1.92 1.78 18.45
C PRO A 107 -1.72 2.21 16.98
N VAL A 108 -0.58 2.82 16.65
CA VAL A 108 -0.23 3.19 15.27
C VAL A 108 0.03 1.93 14.45
N PHE A 109 0.76 0.97 15.01
CA PHE A 109 0.98 -0.33 14.39
C PHE A 109 -0.33 -1.12 14.24
N ASP A 110 -1.25 -1.01 15.21
CA ASP A 110 -2.56 -1.65 15.13
C ASP A 110 -3.41 -1.09 13.97
N ILE A 111 -3.39 0.22 13.74
CA ILE A 111 -4.02 0.85 12.56
C ILE A 111 -3.42 0.29 11.27
N PHE A 112 -2.09 0.22 11.20
CA PHE A 112 -1.41 -0.30 10.01
C PHE A 112 -1.70 -1.78 9.76
N ASN A 113 -1.77 -2.60 10.81
CA ASN A 113 -2.15 -4.00 10.69
C ASN A 113 -3.59 -4.15 10.20
N LEU A 114 -4.52 -3.29 10.65
CA LEU A 114 -5.87 -3.26 10.10
C LEU A 114 -5.86 -2.88 8.61
N PHE A 115 -5.05 -1.87 8.23
CA PHE A 115 -4.87 -1.49 6.83
C PHE A 115 -4.38 -2.66 5.96
N ARG A 116 -3.34 -3.38 6.39
CA ARG A 116 -2.83 -4.57 5.67
C ARG A 116 -3.92 -5.62 5.48
N LYS A 117 -4.71 -5.88 6.52
CA LYS A 117 -5.82 -6.83 6.47
C LYS A 117 -6.89 -6.39 5.46
N ARG A 118 -7.34 -5.14 5.55
CA ARG A 118 -8.33 -4.58 4.61
C ARG A 118 -7.81 -4.59 3.18
N ALA A 119 -6.55 -4.21 2.96
CA ALA A 119 -5.92 -4.25 1.64
C ALA A 119 -5.94 -5.64 1.01
N GLY A 120 -5.69 -6.69 1.80
CA GLY A 120 -5.85 -8.08 1.35
C GLY A 120 -7.28 -8.38 0.91
N GLU A 121 -8.26 -8.12 1.79
CA GLU A 121 -9.69 -8.34 1.49
C GLU A 121 -10.14 -7.60 0.20
N ARG A 122 -9.64 -6.36 -0.01
CA ARG A 122 -9.97 -5.55 -1.19
C ARG A 122 -9.35 -6.09 -2.46
N ILE A 123 -8.09 -6.51 -2.39
CA ILE A 123 -7.36 -7.03 -3.54
C ILE A 123 -7.92 -8.39 -3.95
N ASP A 124 -8.27 -9.26 -3.00
CA ASP A 124 -8.92 -10.53 -3.29
C ASP A 124 -10.27 -10.31 -4.00
N THR A 125 -11.05 -9.33 -3.54
CA THR A 125 -12.30 -8.92 -4.20
C THR A 125 -12.04 -8.40 -5.62
N ALA A 126 -11.03 -7.56 -5.81
CA ALA A 126 -10.66 -7.01 -7.12
C ALA A 126 -10.24 -8.12 -8.10
N ILE A 127 -9.44 -9.09 -7.65
CA ILE A 127 -9.01 -10.25 -8.45
C ILE A 127 -10.22 -11.12 -8.82
N ALA A 128 -11.14 -11.35 -7.90
CA ALA A 128 -12.36 -12.10 -8.18
C ALA A 128 -13.23 -11.42 -9.27
N LEU A 129 -13.25 -10.08 -9.31
CA LEU A 129 -13.98 -9.33 -10.35
C LEU A 129 -13.36 -9.46 -11.75
N LEU A 130 -12.06 -9.75 -11.86
CA LEU A 130 -11.37 -9.91 -13.16
C LEU A 130 -11.81 -11.16 -13.92
N ALA A 131 -12.44 -12.13 -13.24
CA ALA A 131 -12.93 -13.36 -13.87
C ALA A 131 -14.03 -13.12 -14.91
N THR A 132 -14.75 -11.99 -14.83
CA THR A 132 -15.83 -11.63 -15.74
C THR A 132 -15.54 -10.28 -16.39
N GLU A 133 -15.76 -10.19 -17.71
CA GLU A 133 -15.61 -8.92 -18.42
C GLU A 133 -16.68 -7.91 -17.96
N PRO A 134 -16.27 -6.68 -17.56
CA PRO A 134 -17.21 -5.63 -17.20
C PRO A 134 -18.06 -5.20 -18.39
N ASP A 135 -19.32 -4.86 -18.13
CA ASP A 135 -20.19 -4.27 -19.15
C ASP A 135 -19.79 -2.81 -19.42
N TYR A 136 -19.15 -2.56 -20.57
CA TYR A 136 -18.74 -1.22 -21.03
C TYR A 136 -19.85 -0.45 -21.76
N THR A 137 -21.05 -1.01 -21.90
CA THR A 137 -22.20 -0.32 -22.53
C THR A 137 -22.94 0.60 -21.55
N LEU A 138 -22.74 0.39 -20.24
CA LEU A 138 -23.33 1.21 -19.19
C LEU A 138 -22.62 2.57 -19.09
N ASP A 139 -23.42 3.65 -19.05
CA ASP A 139 -22.95 5.01 -18.81
C ASP A 139 -22.62 5.22 -17.33
N GLU A 140 -21.34 5.14 -16.99
CA GLU A 140 -20.82 5.26 -15.64
C GLU A 140 -19.57 6.12 -15.61
N THR A 141 -19.36 6.81 -14.48
CA THR A 141 -18.18 7.63 -14.25
C THR A 141 -17.37 7.13 -13.06
N PHE A 142 -16.06 7.32 -13.13
CA PHE A 142 -15.12 6.99 -12.06
C PHE A 142 -14.34 8.25 -11.68
N GLN A 143 -14.36 8.59 -10.39
CA GLN A 143 -13.52 9.65 -9.82
C GLN A 143 -12.20 9.05 -9.34
N TRP A 144 -11.09 9.44 -9.97
CA TRP A 144 -9.74 9.02 -9.60
C TRP A 144 -9.28 9.67 -8.29
N ASP A 145 -9.51 10.98 -8.15
CA ASP A 145 -9.25 11.70 -6.91
C ASP A 145 -10.47 11.57 -6.00
N ARG A 146 -10.26 10.87 -4.89
CA ARG A 146 -11.26 10.59 -3.86
C ARG A 146 -10.83 11.12 -2.50
N SER A 147 -9.77 11.92 -2.47
CA SER A 147 -9.17 12.45 -1.23
C SER A 147 -10.14 13.31 -0.42
N GLU A 148 -11.11 13.95 -1.08
CA GLU A 148 -12.12 14.80 -0.43
C GLU A 148 -13.47 14.09 -0.18
N LEU A 149 -13.66 12.87 -0.70
CA LEU A 149 -14.94 12.16 -0.58
C LEU A 149 -15.11 11.53 0.80
N PRO A 150 -16.32 11.45 1.38
CA PRO A 150 -16.49 10.76 2.66
C PRO A 150 -16.03 9.30 2.58
N TRP A 151 -15.50 8.80 3.70
CA TRP A 151 -15.14 7.40 3.84
C TRP A 151 -16.37 6.51 3.59
N PRO A 152 -16.26 5.44 2.80
CA PRO A 152 -17.38 4.53 2.54
C PRO A 152 -17.97 3.97 3.83
N ALA A 153 -19.30 4.03 3.97
CA ALA A 153 -20.00 3.65 5.19
C ALA A 153 -20.12 2.13 5.34
N THR A 154 -20.25 1.41 4.23
CA THR A 154 -20.48 -0.04 4.22
C THR A 154 -19.53 -0.79 3.30
N GLU A 155 -19.47 -2.11 3.49
CA GLU A 155 -18.66 -3.00 2.67
C GLU A 155 -19.13 -3.02 1.21
N GLU A 156 -20.43 -2.84 0.98
CA GLU A 156 -21.03 -2.75 -0.36
C GLU A 156 -20.59 -1.48 -1.09
N GLU A 157 -20.51 -0.33 -0.38
CA GLU A 157 -20.00 0.91 -0.96
C GLU A 157 -18.53 0.78 -1.37
N ILE A 158 -17.72 0.08 -0.56
CA ILE A 158 -16.32 -0.20 -0.92
C ILE A 158 -16.25 -1.14 -2.13
N ALA A 159 -17.03 -2.22 -2.13
CA ALA A 159 -17.06 -3.16 -3.24
C ALA A 159 -17.44 -2.45 -4.56
N GLU A 160 -18.36 -1.49 -4.50
CA GLU A 160 -18.75 -0.67 -5.65
C GLU A 160 -17.60 0.24 -6.14
N VAL A 161 -16.86 0.86 -5.22
CA VAL A 161 -15.67 1.65 -5.56
C VAL A 161 -14.63 0.79 -6.27
N TRP A 162 -14.35 -0.41 -5.76
CA TRP A 162 -13.41 -1.35 -6.37
C TRP A 162 -13.90 -1.88 -7.71
N ARG A 163 -15.21 -2.16 -7.86
CA ARG A 163 -15.81 -2.56 -9.14
C ARG A 163 -15.59 -1.50 -10.21
N LYS A 164 -15.81 -0.22 -9.89
CA LYS A 164 -15.55 0.89 -10.81
C LYS A 164 -14.07 1.11 -11.08
N ASN A 165 -13.22 0.92 -10.07
CA ASN A 165 -11.77 0.98 -10.22
C ASN A 165 -11.27 -0.07 -11.21
N VAL A 166 -11.63 -1.35 -11.01
CA VAL A 166 -11.28 -2.46 -11.90
C VAL A 166 -11.78 -2.21 -13.33
N LYS A 167 -13.02 -1.74 -13.48
CA LYS A 167 -13.59 -1.37 -14.79
C LYS A 167 -12.80 -0.24 -15.47
N SER A 168 -12.40 0.80 -14.72
CA SER A 168 -11.58 1.91 -15.22
C SER A 168 -10.19 1.45 -15.65
N ASP A 169 -9.54 0.63 -14.82
CA ASP A 169 -8.21 0.06 -15.09
C ASP A 169 -8.23 -0.85 -16.32
N GLY A 170 -9.28 -1.68 -16.43
CA GLY A 170 -9.54 -2.54 -17.58
C GLY A 170 -9.74 -1.75 -18.87
N LEU A 171 -10.62 -0.74 -18.83
CA LEU A 171 -10.87 0.14 -19.97
C LEU A 171 -9.57 0.79 -20.47
N ARG A 172 -8.72 1.29 -19.57
CA ARG A 172 -7.45 1.93 -19.94
C ARG A 172 -6.52 0.99 -20.72
N LEU A 173 -6.48 -0.28 -20.34
CA LEU A 173 -5.67 -1.28 -21.02
C LEU A 173 -6.30 -1.73 -22.34
N MET A 174 -7.62 -1.89 -22.39
CA MET A 174 -8.33 -2.23 -23.63
C MET A 174 -8.21 -1.14 -24.69
N LEU A 175 -8.17 0.14 -24.28
CA LEU A 175 -7.90 1.26 -25.19
C LEU A 175 -6.51 1.20 -25.85
N THR A 176 -5.57 0.44 -25.29
CA THR A 176 -4.26 0.19 -25.93
C THR A 176 -4.29 -0.93 -26.96
N GLY A 177 -5.46 -1.52 -27.23
CA GLY A 177 -5.66 -2.60 -28.21
C GLY A 177 -5.52 -4.02 -27.65
N LYS A 178 -5.49 -4.18 -26.32
CA LYS A 178 -5.41 -5.48 -25.64
C LYS A 178 -6.79 -6.15 -25.54
N THR A 179 -6.81 -7.48 -25.56
CA THR A 179 -8.03 -8.25 -25.26
C THR A 179 -8.36 -8.24 -23.78
N TRP A 180 -9.60 -8.59 -23.40
CA TRP A 180 -9.97 -8.70 -21.98
C TRP A 180 -9.13 -9.74 -21.25
N ALA A 181 -8.84 -10.89 -21.87
CA ALA A 181 -8.05 -11.95 -21.26
C ALA A 181 -6.63 -11.48 -20.88
N GLU A 182 -5.93 -10.81 -21.81
CA GLU A 182 -4.61 -10.23 -21.55
C GLU A 182 -4.69 -9.10 -20.52
N THR A 183 -5.77 -8.32 -20.54
CA THR A 183 -6.01 -7.23 -19.59
C THR A 183 -6.20 -7.77 -18.18
N ALA A 184 -6.99 -8.83 -18.00
CA ALA A 184 -7.24 -9.47 -16.73
C ALA A 184 -5.95 -10.05 -16.12
N GLU A 185 -5.10 -10.70 -16.93
CA GLU A 185 -3.80 -11.22 -16.50
C GLU A 185 -2.87 -10.09 -16.00
N ILE A 186 -2.74 -9.02 -16.78
CA ILE A 186 -1.91 -7.85 -16.40
C ILE A 186 -2.43 -7.18 -15.12
N LEU A 187 -3.76 -7.06 -14.97
CA LEU A 187 -4.36 -6.46 -13.79
C LEU A 187 -4.22 -7.35 -12.56
N GLN A 188 -4.33 -8.67 -12.72
CA GLN A 188 -4.10 -9.61 -11.65
C GLN A 188 -2.67 -9.47 -11.11
N GLU A 189 -1.65 -9.54 -11.98
CA GLU A 189 -0.26 -9.35 -11.57
C GLU A 189 -0.03 -8.00 -10.90
N ARG A 190 -0.66 -6.94 -11.42
CA ARG A 190 -0.57 -5.59 -10.83
C ARG A 190 -1.13 -5.56 -9.41
N TYR A 191 -2.31 -6.13 -9.19
CA TYR A 191 -2.96 -6.13 -7.88
C TYR A 191 -2.19 -7.01 -6.88
N GLU A 192 -1.74 -8.20 -7.29
CA GLU A 192 -0.88 -9.06 -6.47
C GLU A 192 0.44 -8.37 -6.10
N ARG A 193 1.09 -7.69 -7.06
CA ARG A 193 2.30 -6.90 -6.81
C ARG A 193 2.04 -5.74 -5.86
N SER A 194 0.89 -5.08 -6.00
CA SER A 194 0.49 -4.00 -5.09
C SER A 194 0.30 -4.51 -3.67
N TYR A 195 -0.38 -5.65 -3.50
CA TYR A 195 -0.51 -6.30 -2.19
C TYR A 195 0.84 -6.69 -1.61
N ARG A 196 1.71 -7.30 -2.42
CA ARG A 196 3.06 -7.72 -2.02
C ARG A 196 3.89 -6.55 -1.47
N ARG A 197 3.80 -5.37 -2.09
CA ARG A 197 4.46 -4.16 -1.57
C ARG A 197 3.97 -3.79 -0.18
N ILE A 198 2.67 -3.87 0.07
CA ILE A 198 2.08 -3.57 1.39
C ILE A 198 2.51 -4.60 2.43
N THR A 199 2.57 -5.88 2.05
CA THR A 199 2.90 -6.97 2.98
C THR A 199 4.38 -7.05 3.31
N GLN A 200 5.25 -6.58 2.42
CA GLN A 200 6.71 -6.50 2.59
C GLN A 200 7.18 -5.32 3.46
N LEU A 201 6.29 -4.37 3.79
CA LEU A 201 6.63 -3.26 4.68
C LEU A 201 7.04 -3.80 6.05
N THR A 202 8.17 -3.31 6.53
CA THR A 202 8.78 -3.71 7.80
C THR A 202 8.29 -2.81 8.94
N THR A 203 8.58 -3.20 10.18
CA THR A 203 8.30 -2.37 11.36
C THR A 203 8.93 -0.98 11.25
N ASP A 204 10.15 -0.90 10.71
CA ASP A 204 10.89 0.37 10.56
C ASP A 204 10.19 1.28 9.54
N ASP A 205 9.65 0.72 8.45
CA ASP A 205 8.91 1.50 7.45
C ASP A 205 7.61 2.07 8.05
N VAL A 206 6.88 1.29 8.86
CA VAL A 206 5.66 1.77 9.54
C VAL A 206 5.98 2.89 10.54
N PHE A 207 7.05 2.71 11.32
CA PHE A 207 7.52 3.73 12.24
C PHE A 207 7.90 5.02 11.49
N GLU A 208 8.59 4.87 10.36
CA GLU A 208 9.01 5.99 9.53
C GLU A 208 7.83 6.75 8.92
N ILE A 209 6.83 6.06 8.38
CA ILE A 209 5.59 6.67 7.88
C ILE A 209 4.93 7.52 8.97
N TYR A 210 4.85 6.99 10.19
CA TYR A 210 4.26 7.71 11.32
C TYR A 210 5.10 8.91 11.77
N MET A 211 6.41 8.74 11.94
CA MET A 211 7.30 9.85 12.31
C MET A 211 7.30 10.95 11.24
N ASN A 212 7.19 10.59 9.97
CA ASN A 212 7.01 11.56 8.89
C ASN A 212 5.65 12.25 8.98
N ALA A 213 4.56 11.57 9.34
CA ALA A 213 3.29 12.24 9.61
C ALA A 213 3.40 13.26 10.77
N VAL A 214 4.23 13.00 11.79
CA VAL A 214 4.55 13.97 12.84
C VAL A 214 5.36 15.14 12.29
N ALA A 215 6.46 14.87 11.60
CA ALA A 215 7.39 15.89 11.11
C ALA A 215 6.76 16.84 10.08
N HIS A 216 6.03 16.30 9.10
CA HIS A 216 5.41 17.10 8.03
C HIS A 216 4.22 17.94 8.51
N ASN A 217 3.63 17.63 9.68
CA ASN A 217 2.65 18.51 10.30
C ASN A 217 3.28 19.74 10.96
N MET A 218 4.57 19.70 11.27
CA MET A 218 5.31 20.86 11.79
C MET A 218 5.71 21.81 10.66
N ASP A 219 6.34 21.23 9.64
CA ASP A 219 6.82 21.94 8.47
C ASP A 219 7.03 20.96 7.31
N PRO A 220 6.70 21.32 6.05
CA PRO A 220 6.88 20.46 4.88
C PRO A 220 8.33 20.04 4.59
N HIS A 221 9.34 20.66 5.21
CA HIS A 221 10.76 20.31 5.01
C HIS A 221 11.37 19.52 6.17
N SER A 222 10.56 19.16 7.16
CA SER A 222 10.97 18.28 8.25
C SER A 222 10.61 16.83 7.91
N SER A 223 11.60 15.96 7.84
CA SER A 223 11.43 14.52 7.61
C SER A 223 12.20 13.69 8.63
N TYR A 224 11.65 12.55 8.98
CA TYR A 224 12.35 11.48 9.68
C TYR A 224 12.89 10.49 8.65
N LEU A 225 14.16 10.11 8.79
CA LEU A 225 14.81 9.14 7.92
C LEU A 225 15.15 7.89 8.73
N SER A 226 14.68 6.73 8.27
CA SER A 226 15.15 5.44 8.80
C SER A 226 16.65 5.26 8.51
N PRO A 227 17.38 4.36 9.21
CA PRO A 227 18.81 4.16 8.98
C PRO A 227 19.16 3.90 7.51
N ARG A 228 18.31 3.13 6.80
CA ARG A 228 18.46 2.88 5.37
C ARG A 228 18.30 4.15 4.55
N GLN A 229 17.25 4.94 4.79
CA GLN A 229 17.04 6.19 4.06
C GLN A 229 18.09 7.26 4.37
N SER A 230 18.57 7.33 5.61
CA SER A 230 19.65 8.23 5.99
C SER A 230 20.94 7.90 5.24
N GLU A 231 21.22 6.61 5.01
CA GLU A 231 22.37 6.19 4.22
C GLU A 231 22.22 6.58 2.75
N GLU A 232 21.06 6.33 2.14
CA GLU A 232 20.75 6.77 0.77
C GLU A 232 20.89 8.29 0.61
N TYR A 233 20.37 9.05 1.57
CA TYR A 233 20.51 10.51 1.58
C TYR A 233 21.99 10.94 1.69
N ARG A 234 22.78 10.28 2.54
CA ARG A 234 24.22 10.53 2.69
C ARG A 234 24.98 10.22 1.39
N ILE A 235 24.65 9.12 0.71
CA ILE A 235 25.22 8.76 -0.59
C ILE A 235 24.90 9.86 -1.62
N GLN A 236 23.65 10.31 -1.68
CA GLN A 236 23.21 11.37 -2.58
C GLN A 236 23.96 12.69 -2.34
N MET A 237 24.17 13.07 -1.07
CA MET A 237 24.88 14.31 -0.71
C MET A 237 26.39 14.24 -0.93
N SER A 238 27.02 13.12 -0.56
CA SER A 238 28.47 12.95 -0.66
C SER A 238 28.93 12.62 -2.08
N LEU A 239 28.01 12.20 -2.96
CA LEU A 239 28.30 11.64 -4.28
C LEU A 239 29.31 10.48 -4.22
N SER A 240 29.41 9.85 -3.06
CA SER A 240 30.32 8.75 -2.76
C SER A 240 29.49 7.56 -2.31
N TYR A 241 29.73 6.42 -2.96
CA TYR A 241 29.03 5.19 -2.69
C TYR A 241 30.03 4.08 -2.36
N ASP A 242 29.93 3.52 -1.17
CA ASP A 242 30.71 2.38 -0.75
C ASP A 242 29.89 1.10 -1.02
N GLY A 243 30.05 0.53 -2.22
CA GLY A 243 29.39 -0.72 -2.59
C GLY A 243 29.93 -1.32 -3.89
N ILE A 244 29.17 -2.23 -4.49
CA ILE A 244 29.61 -2.96 -5.70
C ILE A 244 29.69 -2.10 -6.96
N GLY A 245 29.18 -0.86 -6.94
CA GLY A 245 29.19 0.02 -8.12
C GLY A 245 28.16 -0.32 -9.20
N ALA A 246 27.04 -0.95 -8.84
CA ALA A 246 25.95 -1.28 -9.77
C ALA A 246 24.59 -0.83 -9.23
N SER A 247 23.74 -0.30 -10.11
CA SER A 247 22.35 0.04 -9.83
C SER A 247 21.47 -1.17 -10.14
N LEU A 248 20.68 -1.60 -9.16
CA LEU A 248 19.87 -2.81 -9.22
C LEU A 248 18.39 -2.44 -9.21
N GLN A 249 17.58 -3.12 -10.03
CA GLN A 249 16.12 -3.09 -9.96
C GLN A 249 15.57 -4.47 -9.67
N LEU A 250 14.45 -4.51 -8.95
CA LEU A 250 13.63 -5.70 -8.89
C LEU A 250 12.68 -5.70 -10.11
N GLU A 251 12.81 -6.68 -10.98
CA GLU A 251 11.91 -6.95 -12.12
C GLU A 251 11.44 -8.41 -11.99
N ASP A 252 10.14 -8.62 -11.80
CA ASP A 252 9.50 -9.94 -11.69
C ASP A 252 10.21 -10.91 -10.72
N ASP A 253 10.50 -10.41 -9.51
CA ASP A 253 11.19 -11.11 -8.41
C ASP A 253 12.68 -11.44 -8.66
N TYR A 254 13.25 -11.02 -9.78
CA TYR A 254 14.69 -11.07 -10.04
C TYR A 254 15.34 -9.70 -9.85
N VAL A 255 16.54 -9.70 -9.26
CA VAL A 255 17.36 -8.50 -9.15
C VAL A 255 18.18 -8.35 -10.43
N LYS A 256 17.85 -7.36 -11.24
CA LYS A 256 18.49 -7.06 -12.52
C LYS A 256 19.42 -5.85 -12.38
N VAL A 257 20.60 -5.94 -12.98
CA VAL A 257 21.53 -4.81 -13.09
C VAL A 257 21.03 -3.87 -14.18
N ILE A 258 20.64 -2.64 -13.80
CA ILE A 258 20.21 -1.61 -14.76
C ILE A 258 21.42 -0.88 -15.32
N ASN A 259 22.37 -0.52 -14.45
CA ASN A 259 23.49 0.33 -14.79
C ASN A 259 24.71 -0.03 -13.95
N ILE A 260 25.90 0.06 -14.55
CA ILE A 260 27.19 -0.13 -13.88
C ILE A 260 27.85 1.24 -13.83
N ILE A 261 28.34 1.63 -12.65
CA ILE A 261 29.03 2.91 -12.44
C ILE A 261 30.45 2.76 -13.03
N PRO A 262 30.83 3.54 -14.06
CA PRO A 262 32.14 3.44 -14.66
C PRO A 262 33.26 3.69 -13.64
N GLY A 263 34.20 2.75 -13.52
CA GLY A 263 35.27 2.80 -12.51
C GLY A 263 34.90 2.21 -11.14
N GLY A 264 33.69 1.65 -11.02
CA GLY A 264 33.28 0.85 -9.86
C GLY A 264 33.86 -0.58 -9.87
N PRO A 265 33.70 -1.34 -8.76
CA PRO A 265 34.23 -2.71 -8.64
C PRO A 265 33.58 -3.79 -9.52
N ALA A 266 32.35 -3.58 -10.01
CA ALA A 266 31.55 -4.56 -10.76
C ALA A 266 31.80 -4.55 -12.29
#